data_AF-X1NZZ3-F1
#
_entry.id   AF-X1NZZ3-F1
#
_cell.length_a   1.000
_cell.length_b   1.000
_cell.length_c   1.000
_cell.angle_alpha   90.00
_cell.angle_beta   90.00
_cell.angle_gamma   90.00
#
_symmetry.space_group_name_H-M   'P 1'
#
loop_
_entity.id
_entity.type
_entity.pdbx_description
1 polymer ?
#
loop_
_entity_poly.entity_id
_entity_poly.type
_entity_poly.pdbx_seq_one_letter_code
_entity_poly.pdbx_strand_id
1 'polypeptide(L)'
;GQLDNSGSSNAYTGTGSNTEIGRYPFAADHNFHGFIDEVKIYNYARTPQQIKTDYLGQAETGTSATLDISGLQSALSNGLVGYWKFDENTGYTAGNSSGTGNNGTLGDGVCTAGTCPSWSATDTFGTALKFDGTGDYVKVSDTTSLDISNEITLSAWVKGQTDISDYFGDGSNGSKTASSADTVVNDYTYLTGDEASGKTTITVNDATAFSAGDEILIIQIQDGTGNGEAGTYEFATIDSKSENDLTLTSPLEYFYYSGVFNAPSSEVTQVV
;
A
#
# COMPACT_ATOMS: atom_id res chain seq x y z
N GLY A 1 10.31 10.86 9.89
CA GLY A 1 10.27 9.77 10.88
C GLY A 1 11.65 9.56 11.46
N GLN A 2 11.75 9.27 12.75
CA GLN A 2 13.00 8.85 13.37
C GLN A 2 13.12 7.33 13.22
N LEU A 3 14.24 6.84 12.70
CA LEU A 3 14.53 5.41 12.71
C LEU A 3 14.81 5.00 14.16
N ASP A 4 13.92 4.18 14.72
CA ASP A 4 14.11 3.53 16.01
C ASP A 4 14.86 2.21 15.83
N ASN A 5 15.96 2.04 16.55
CA ASN A 5 16.79 0.83 16.58
C ASN A 5 16.62 0.08 17.92
N SER A 6 15.49 0.27 18.63
CA SER A 6 15.22 -0.41 19.90
C SER A 6 14.83 -1.90 19.74
N GLY A 7 14.65 -2.38 18.50
CA GLY A 7 14.38 -3.77 18.20
C GLY A 7 15.67 -4.59 18.18
N SER A 8 15.90 -5.43 19.19
CA SER A 8 16.88 -6.51 19.07
C SER A 8 16.27 -7.60 18.19
N SER A 9 16.53 -7.55 16.89
CA SER A 9 16.49 -8.74 16.05
C SER A 9 17.92 -9.27 15.96
N ASN A 10 18.09 -10.59 16.14
CA ASN A 10 19.35 -11.23 15.80
C ASN A 10 19.62 -10.92 14.32
N ALA A 11 20.74 -10.26 14.02
CA ALA A 11 21.17 -10.06 12.64
C ALA A 11 21.22 -11.44 11.98
N TYR A 12 20.37 -11.65 10.97
CA TYR A 12 20.34 -12.90 10.23
C TYR A 12 21.63 -12.97 9.40
N THR A 13 22.64 -13.70 9.90
CA THR A 13 23.87 -13.99 9.16
C THR A 13 23.61 -15.16 8.22
N GLY A 14 22.72 -14.96 7.24
CA GLY A 14 22.37 -15.98 6.27
C GLY A 14 23.34 -15.95 5.09
N THR A 15 24.43 -16.71 5.14
CA THR A 15 25.23 -16.99 3.94
C THR A 15 24.49 -18.02 3.08
N GLY A 16 24.23 -17.73 1.80
CA GLY A 16 23.71 -18.72 0.85
C GLY A 16 22.19 -18.74 0.66
N SER A 17 21.50 -17.62 0.86
CA SER A 17 20.07 -17.48 0.54
C SER A 17 19.82 -16.20 -0.24
N ASN A 18 18.84 -16.22 -1.13
CA ASN A 18 18.47 -15.03 -1.90
C ASN A 18 18.04 -13.90 -0.95
N THR A 19 18.39 -12.67 -1.32
CA THR A 19 17.81 -11.50 -0.68
C THR A 19 16.43 -11.27 -1.30
N GLU A 20 15.42 -11.04 -0.46
CA GLU A 20 14.04 -10.83 -0.91
C GLU A 20 13.51 -9.50 -0.39
N ILE A 21 12.86 -8.73 -1.26
CA ILE A 21 12.23 -7.45 -0.94
C ILE A 21 10.72 -7.64 -1.04
N GLY A 22 9.98 -7.22 -0.01
CA GLY A 22 8.52 -7.30 0.02
C GLY A 22 7.93 -8.54 0.68
N ARG A 23 8.75 -9.49 1.16
CA ARG A 23 8.31 -10.60 2.00
C ARG A 23 9.37 -11.11 2.95
N TYR A 24 8.96 -11.92 3.92
CA TYR A 24 9.86 -12.76 4.70
C TYR A 24 9.84 -14.22 4.18
N PRO A 25 10.95 -14.74 3.62
CA PRO A 25 10.97 -16.04 2.92
C PRO A 25 10.58 -17.26 3.77
N PHE A 26 10.67 -17.15 5.10
CA PHE A 26 10.48 -18.28 6.01
C PHE A 26 9.11 -18.32 6.67
N ALA A 27 8.20 -17.39 6.31
CA ALA A 27 6.83 -17.42 6.77
C ALA A 27 5.89 -16.81 5.72
N ALA A 28 4.94 -17.62 5.25
CA ALA A 28 4.07 -17.29 4.10
C ALA A 28 3.06 -16.15 4.38
N ASP A 29 2.85 -15.81 5.65
CA ASP A 29 1.93 -14.79 6.17
C ASP A 29 2.60 -13.42 6.36
N HIS A 30 3.89 -13.29 6.07
CA HIS A 30 4.67 -12.06 6.25
C HIS A 30 5.00 -11.41 4.90
N ASN A 31 3.97 -11.24 4.05
CA ASN A 31 4.08 -10.50 2.81
C ASN A 31 3.72 -9.02 3.06
N PHE A 32 4.39 -8.13 2.35
CA PHE A 32 4.11 -6.71 2.41
C PHE A 32 2.90 -6.37 1.54
N HIS A 33 1.97 -5.58 2.08
CA HIS A 33 0.89 -4.96 1.31
C HIS A 33 1.16 -3.45 1.22
N GLY A 34 1.36 -2.94 0.01
CA GLY A 34 1.55 -1.52 -0.27
C GLY A 34 2.64 -1.25 -1.30
N PHE A 35 3.29 -0.10 -1.21
CA PHE A 35 4.31 0.35 -2.16
C PHE A 35 5.71 0.39 -1.53
N ILE A 36 6.71 -0.10 -2.27
CA ILE A 36 8.13 0.04 -1.93
C ILE A 36 8.85 0.74 -3.08
N ASP A 37 9.75 1.65 -2.73
CA ASP A 37 10.57 2.44 -3.65
C ASP A 37 11.96 2.71 -3.05
N GLU A 38 12.94 3.08 -3.88
CA GLU A 38 14.25 3.62 -3.48
C GLU A 38 15.03 2.74 -2.46
N VAL A 39 14.98 1.42 -2.62
CA VAL A 39 15.62 0.46 -1.72
C VAL A 39 17.13 0.52 -1.88
N LYS A 40 17.84 0.82 -0.79
CA LYS A 40 19.31 0.86 -0.73
C LYS A 40 19.84 -0.03 0.40
N ILE A 41 20.91 -0.75 0.12
CA ILE A 41 21.63 -1.58 1.08
C ILE A 41 23.09 -1.14 1.12
N TYR A 42 23.57 -0.81 2.32
CA TYR A 42 24.96 -0.50 2.58
C TYR A 42 25.57 -1.55 3.50
N ASN A 43 26.74 -2.08 3.14
CA ASN A 43 27.48 -3.06 3.94
C ASN A 43 28.30 -2.45 5.10
N TYR A 44 27.89 -1.26 5.56
CA TYR A 44 28.48 -0.57 6.71
C TYR A 44 27.41 0.27 7.44
N ALA A 45 27.67 0.62 8.70
CA ALA A 45 26.87 1.56 9.45
C ALA A 45 27.09 3.00 8.95
N ARG A 46 26.06 3.62 8.35
CA ARG A 46 26.12 5.02 7.91
C ARG A 46 25.99 5.96 9.09
N THR A 47 26.70 7.08 9.00
CA THR A 47 26.60 8.16 9.98
C THR A 47 25.26 8.89 9.87
N PRO A 48 24.78 9.54 10.95
CA PRO A 48 23.57 10.36 10.90
C PRO A 48 23.59 11.45 9.81
N GLN A 49 24.77 12.01 9.50
CA GLN A 49 24.92 13.00 8.44
C GLN A 49 24.71 12.38 7.06
N GLN A 50 25.25 11.19 6.81
CA GLN A 50 25.05 10.47 5.56
C GLN A 50 23.58 10.06 5.37
N ILE A 51 22.91 9.61 6.44
CA ILE A 51 21.47 9.30 6.42
C ILE A 51 20.66 10.57 6.08
N LYS A 52 21.02 11.71 6.67
CA LYS A 52 20.36 12.99 6.40
C LYS A 52 20.52 13.42 4.94
N THR A 53 21.69 13.22 4.33
CA THR A 53 21.92 13.54 2.92
C THR A 53 21.02 12.71 2.01
N ASP A 54 20.90 11.40 2.26
CA ASP A 54 20.01 10.52 1.49
C ASP A 54 18.54 10.91 1.63
N TYR A 55 18.10 11.24 2.86
CA TYR A 55 16.72 11.64 3.12
C TYR A 55 16.32 12.92 2.38
N LEU A 56 17.23 13.88 2.22
CA LEU A 56 16.93 15.15 1.54
C LEU A 56 16.87 15.03 0.01
N GLY A 57 16.93 13.81 -0.55
CA GLY A 57 16.85 13.58 -1.99
C GLY A 57 18.05 14.14 -2.77
N GLN A 58 19.08 14.61 -2.07
CA GLN A 58 20.34 15.03 -2.68
C GLN A 58 21.23 13.81 -2.90
N ALA A 59 20.75 12.90 -3.73
CA ALA A 59 21.66 12.16 -4.58
C ALA A 59 22.26 13.20 -5.56
N GLU A 60 23.35 13.85 -5.15
CA GLU A 60 24.17 14.69 -6.03
C GLU A 60 24.71 13.83 -7.17
N THR A 61 23.94 13.72 -8.24
CA THR A 61 24.49 13.58 -9.58
C THR A 61 24.47 14.96 -10.21
N GLY A 62 25.51 15.74 -9.92
CA GLY A 62 25.99 16.81 -10.79
C GLY A 62 25.69 18.26 -10.38
N THR A 63 26.44 18.80 -9.42
CA THR A 63 26.87 20.21 -9.49
C THR A 63 28.36 20.36 -9.16
N SER A 64 29.11 20.99 -10.06
CA SER A 64 30.55 21.27 -9.92
C SER A 64 30.84 22.17 -8.71
N ALA A 65 31.26 21.58 -7.59
CA ALA A 65 32.17 22.22 -6.65
C ALA A 65 33.53 21.53 -6.78
N THR A 66 34.56 22.28 -7.19
CA THR A 66 35.93 21.77 -7.27
C THR A 66 36.45 21.48 -5.86
N LEU A 67 36.26 20.24 -5.42
CA LEU A 67 36.88 19.62 -4.26
C LEU A 67 37.37 18.25 -4.72
N ASP A 68 38.59 17.85 -4.34
CA ASP A 68 39.28 16.63 -4.78
C ASP A 68 38.35 15.40 -4.86
N ILE A 69 38.02 15.01 -6.10
CA ILE A 69 36.91 14.12 -6.47
C ILE A 69 37.28 12.63 -6.34
N SER A 70 38.55 12.32 -6.07
CA SER A 70 39.02 10.93 -5.97
C SER A 70 38.45 10.19 -4.74
N GLY A 71 38.15 10.90 -3.65
CA GLY A 71 37.65 10.31 -2.40
C GLY A 71 36.13 10.19 -2.30
N LEU A 72 35.36 11.11 -2.91
CA LEU A 72 33.90 11.23 -2.69
C LEU A 72 33.08 10.24 -3.54
N GLN A 73 33.53 9.97 -4.77
CA GLN A 73 32.94 8.91 -5.59
C GLN A 73 33.19 7.54 -4.97
N SER A 74 34.33 7.38 -4.27
CA SER A 74 34.59 6.23 -3.41
C SER A 74 33.71 6.22 -2.15
N ALA A 75 33.27 7.36 -1.61
CA ALA A 75 32.42 7.37 -0.40
C ALA A 75 30.97 6.96 -0.65
N LEU A 76 30.48 7.12 -1.90
CA LEU A 76 29.16 6.63 -2.34
C LEU A 76 29.22 5.19 -2.88
N SER A 77 30.38 4.74 -3.39
CA SER A 77 30.57 3.38 -3.91
C SER A 77 31.27 2.40 -2.95
N ASN A 78 31.96 2.89 -1.91
CA ASN A 78 32.49 2.06 -0.82
C ASN A 78 31.34 1.71 0.11
N GLY A 79 30.58 0.72 -0.33
CA GLY A 79 29.69 -0.04 0.52
C GLY A 79 28.22 -0.02 0.15
N LEU A 80 27.79 0.78 -0.83
CA LEU A 80 26.46 0.59 -1.44
C LEU A 80 26.48 -0.69 -2.27
N VAL A 81 25.79 -1.73 -1.80
CA VAL A 81 25.80 -3.07 -2.40
C VAL A 81 24.49 -3.44 -3.08
N GLY A 82 23.44 -2.65 -2.89
CA GLY A 82 22.19 -2.76 -3.63
C GLY A 82 21.49 -1.41 -3.69
N TYR A 83 20.98 -1.04 -4.86
CA TYR A 83 20.12 0.13 -5.03
C TYR A 83 19.07 -0.14 -6.11
N TRP A 84 17.85 -0.43 -5.70
CA TRP A 84 16.71 -0.65 -6.58
C TRP A 84 15.78 0.55 -6.49
N LYS A 85 15.70 1.29 -7.60
CA LYS A 85 14.84 2.48 -7.75
C LYS A 85 13.42 2.14 -8.16
N PHE A 86 13.20 0.95 -8.70
CA PHE A 86 11.92 0.51 -9.21
C PHE A 86 11.25 1.43 -10.27
N ASP A 87 12.10 2.10 -11.07
CA ASP A 87 11.71 3.01 -12.16
C ASP A 87 11.59 2.32 -13.53
N GLU A 88 11.71 1.00 -13.62
CA GLU A 88 11.75 0.27 -14.90
C GLU A 88 10.40 0.28 -15.65
N ASN A 89 9.29 0.51 -14.93
CA ASN A 89 7.91 0.61 -15.43
C ASN A 89 7.34 -0.65 -16.11
N THR A 90 8.18 -1.59 -16.55
CA THR A 90 7.79 -2.76 -17.34
C THR A 90 8.76 -3.93 -17.13
N GLY A 91 8.32 -5.12 -17.50
CA GLY A 91 9.13 -6.34 -17.41
C GLY A 91 9.22 -6.88 -15.98
N TYR A 92 10.15 -7.81 -15.78
CA TYR A 92 10.31 -8.55 -14.52
C TYR A 92 11.68 -8.36 -13.88
N THR A 93 12.43 -7.36 -14.33
CA THR A 93 13.75 -7.07 -13.79
C THR A 93 13.68 -5.80 -12.95
N ALA A 94 14.13 -5.89 -11.70
CA ALA A 94 14.44 -4.73 -10.87
C ALA A 94 15.92 -4.39 -11.03
N GLY A 95 16.23 -3.27 -11.68
CA GLY A 95 17.59 -2.86 -11.98
C GLY A 95 18.34 -2.41 -10.73
N ASN A 96 19.59 -2.86 -10.58
CA ASN A 96 20.46 -2.41 -9.52
C ASN A 96 21.38 -1.27 -9.97
N SER A 97 21.15 -0.08 -9.43
CA SER A 97 21.89 1.15 -9.70
C SER A 97 23.19 1.32 -8.88
N SER A 98 23.52 0.38 -7.98
CA SER A 98 24.75 0.45 -7.17
C SER A 98 26.03 0.08 -7.92
N GLY A 99 25.89 -0.59 -9.08
CA GLY A 99 27.02 -1.07 -9.88
C GLY A 99 27.58 -2.44 -9.44
N THR A 100 26.99 -3.10 -8.44
CA THR A 100 27.42 -4.44 -7.99
C THR A 100 26.88 -5.61 -8.82
N GLY A 101 25.94 -5.36 -9.73
CA GLY A 101 25.35 -6.40 -10.58
C GLY A 101 24.25 -7.23 -9.90
N ASN A 102 23.87 -6.90 -8.67
CA ASN A 102 22.78 -7.55 -7.92
C ASN A 102 21.39 -7.16 -8.44
N ASN A 103 21.11 -7.36 -9.73
CA ASN A 103 19.78 -7.12 -10.26
C ASN A 103 18.76 -8.05 -9.58
N GLY A 104 17.57 -7.53 -9.31
CA GLY A 104 16.45 -8.30 -8.81
C GLY A 104 15.58 -8.81 -9.96
N THR A 105 14.80 -9.85 -9.65
CA THR A 105 13.75 -10.39 -10.51
C THR A 105 12.44 -10.33 -9.73
N LEU A 106 11.37 -9.85 -10.33
CA LEU A 106 10.03 -9.85 -9.73
C LEU A 106 9.56 -11.31 -9.62
N GLY A 107 9.24 -11.75 -8.40
CA GLY A 107 8.94 -13.14 -8.06
C GLY A 107 10.01 -14.12 -8.55
N ASP A 108 9.57 -15.18 -9.23
CA ASP A 108 10.45 -16.15 -9.87
C ASP A 108 10.80 -15.83 -11.34
N GLY A 109 10.42 -14.64 -11.83
CA GLY A 109 10.60 -14.24 -13.23
C GLY A 109 9.53 -14.80 -14.19
N VAL A 110 8.55 -15.52 -13.65
CA VAL A 110 7.35 -15.96 -14.35
C VAL A 110 6.15 -15.43 -13.57
N CYS A 111 5.66 -14.26 -13.98
CA CYS A 111 4.55 -13.61 -13.29
C CYS A 111 3.22 -14.00 -13.93
N THR A 112 2.38 -14.68 -13.15
CA THR A 112 0.93 -14.74 -13.37
C THR A 112 0.25 -13.70 -12.50
N ALA A 113 -1.02 -13.36 -12.79
CA ALA A 113 -1.74 -12.39 -11.96
C ALA A 113 -1.73 -12.82 -10.49
N GLY A 114 -1.27 -11.93 -9.59
CA GLY A 114 -1.18 -12.17 -8.14
C GLY A 114 0.00 -13.05 -7.69
N THR A 115 1.07 -13.16 -8.48
CA THR A 115 2.29 -13.90 -8.06
C THR A 115 3.57 -13.05 -8.12
N CYS A 116 3.44 -11.78 -8.46
CA CYS A 116 4.53 -10.83 -8.57
C CYS A 116 4.02 -9.41 -8.30
N PRO A 117 4.85 -8.56 -7.69
CA PRO A 117 4.51 -7.16 -7.54
C PRO A 117 4.36 -6.49 -8.90
N SER A 118 3.56 -5.43 -8.95
CA SER A 118 3.25 -4.68 -10.17
C SER A 118 3.89 -3.29 -10.15
N TRP A 119 4.30 -2.80 -11.32
CA TRP A 119 4.78 -1.42 -11.47
C TRP A 119 3.63 -0.43 -11.29
N SER A 120 3.80 0.57 -10.42
CA SER A 120 2.81 1.62 -10.17
C SER A 120 3.44 3.00 -10.28
N ALA A 121 2.91 3.83 -11.18
CA ALA A 121 3.25 5.24 -11.30
C ALA A 121 2.30 6.16 -10.52
N THR A 122 1.26 5.60 -9.89
CA THR A 122 0.36 6.34 -9.02
C THR A 122 0.88 6.30 -7.58
N ASP A 123 0.71 7.40 -6.85
CA ASP A 123 0.92 7.52 -5.40
C ASP A 123 2.36 7.56 -4.87
N THR A 124 3.37 7.73 -5.73
CA THR A 124 4.78 7.94 -5.35
C THR A 124 5.45 9.06 -6.17
N PHE A 125 6.65 9.52 -5.75
CA PHE A 125 7.47 10.48 -6.52
C PHE A 125 8.24 9.75 -7.63
N GLY A 126 7.55 9.12 -8.58
CA GLY A 126 8.17 8.27 -9.59
C GLY A 126 7.35 7.01 -9.86
N THR A 127 8.04 5.92 -10.19
CA THR A 127 7.43 4.59 -10.29
C THR A 127 7.89 3.77 -9.09
N ALA A 128 6.98 3.00 -8.50
CA ALA A 128 7.28 2.09 -7.40
C ALA A 128 6.79 0.67 -7.73
N LEU A 129 7.16 -0.29 -6.90
CA LEU A 129 6.52 -1.60 -6.91
C LEU A 129 5.37 -1.63 -5.91
N LYS A 130 4.18 -2.01 -6.39
CA LYS A 130 3.00 -2.33 -5.59
C LYS A 130 2.97 -3.83 -5.29
N PHE A 131 2.85 -4.14 -4.02
CA PHE A 131 2.72 -5.49 -3.47
C PHE A 131 1.29 -5.64 -2.94
N ASP A 132 0.64 -6.74 -3.26
CA ASP A 132 -0.78 -6.99 -2.91
C ASP A 132 -0.98 -7.73 -1.57
N GLY A 133 0.08 -7.95 -0.79
CA GLY A 133 0.02 -8.71 0.46
C GLY A 133 -0.03 -10.23 0.27
N THR A 134 0.03 -10.74 -0.96
CA THR A 134 -0.09 -12.17 -1.25
C THR A 134 1.03 -12.66 -2.17
N GLY A 135 2.09 -13.23 -1.59
CA GLY A 135 3.11 -13.95 -2.35
C GLY A 135 4.00 -13.09 -3.26
N ASP A 136 3.85 -11.76 -3.23
CA ASP A 136 4.66 -10.80 -3.97
C ASP A 136 6.03 -10.55 -3.35
N TYR A 137 7.07 -10.53 -4.18
CA TYR A 137 8.43 -10.22 -3.77
C TYR A 137 9.33 -9.85 -4.96
N VAL A 138 10.44 -9.19 -4.68
CA VAL A 138 11.59 -9.11 -5.59
C VAL A 138 12.67 -10.05 -5.07
N LYS A 139 13.11 -10.98 -5.91
CA LYS A 139 14.19 -11.91 -5.64
C LYS A 139 15.51 -11.36 -6.17
N VAL A 140 16.48 -11.21 -5.30
CA VAL A 140 17.87 -10.91 -5.66
C VAL A 140 18.69 -12.17 -5.36
N SER A 141 19.27 -12.75 -6.41
CA SER A 141 20.08 -13.95 -6.28
C SER A 141 21.21 -13.74 -5.26
N ASP A 142 21.51 -14.80 -4.51
CA ASP A 142 22.62 -14.83 -3.57
C ASP A 142 23.94 -14.36 -4.21
N THR A 143 24.63 -13.43 -3.56
CA THR A 143 25.95 -12.96 -3.97
C THR A 143 26.80 -12.60 -2.75
N THR A 144 28.12 -12.74 -2.90
CA THR A 144 29.09 -12.42 -1.84
C THR A 144 29.07 -10.96 -1.39
N SER A 145 28.56 -10.05 -2.24
CA SER A 145 28.41 -8.63 -1.88
C SER A 145 27.22 -8.35 -0.95
N LEU A 146 26.27 -9.29 -0.87
CA LEU A 146 25.11 -9.24 0.03
C LEU A 146 25.30 -10.13 1.28
N ASP A 147 26.37 -10.93 1.33
CA ASP A 147 26.82 -11.68 2.52
C ASP A 147 27.44 -10.73 3.58
N ILE A 148 26.63 -9.84 4.13
CA ILE A 148 27.07 -8.83 5.09
C ILE A 148 27.14 -9.43 6.49
N SER A 149 28.35 -9.51 7.04
CA SER A 149 28.63 -10.09 8.37
C SER A 149 28.93 -9.06 9.46
N ASN A 150 29.06 -7.78 9.09
CA ASN A 150 29.31 -6.65 9.99
C ASN A 150 28.07 -5.74 10.06
N GLU A 151 28.21 -4.51 10.55
CA GLU A 151 27.09 -3.58 10.58
C GLU A 151 26.56 -3.26 9.17
N ILE A 152 25.23 -3.12 9.08
CA ILE A 152 24.50 -2.88 7.83
C ILE A 152 23.64 -1.61 7.97
N THR A 153 23.44 -0.89 6.86
CA THR A 153 22.40 0.15 6.76
C THR A 153 21.43 -0.17 5.64
N LEU A 154 20.14 -0.10 5.93
CA LEU A 154 19.05 -0.26 4.96
C LEU A 154 18.26 1.05 4.90
N SER A 155 17.83 1.44 3.71
CA SER A 155 16.88 2.55 3.53
C SER A 155 15.94 2.27 2.37
N ALA A 156 14.67 2.62 2.51
CA ALA A 156 13.67 2.51 1.45
C ALA A 156 12.56 3.54 1.69
N TRP A 157 11.86 3.92 0.62
CA TRP A 157 10.53 4.49 0.72
C TRP A 157 9.51 3.36 0.83
N VAL A 158 8.64 3.43 1.83
CA VAL A 158 7.64 2.41 2.11
C VAL A 158 6.32 3.10 2.42
N LYS A 159 5.27 2.77 1.67
CA LYS A 159 3.90 3.20 1.92
C LYS A 159 3.05 1.95 2.10
N GLY A 160 2.83 1.55 3.35
CA GLY A 160 1.94 0.44 3.65
C GLY A 160 0.51 0.77 3.23
N GLN A 161 -0.16 -0.22 2.64
CA GLN A 161 -1.61 -0.23 2.50
C GLN A 161 -2.14 -1.11 3.61
N THR A 162 -2.96 -0.53 4.47
CA THR A 162 -3.80 -1.32 5.37
C THR A 162 -5.01 -1.72 4.56
N ASP A 163 -5.27 -3.01 4.45
CA ASP A 163 -6.64 -3.48 4.29
C ASP A 163 -7.40 -2.90 5.48
N ILE A 164 -8.40 -2.07 5.21
CA ILE A 164 -9.33 -1.67 6.25
C ILE A 164 -10.13 -2.92 6.57
N SER A 165 -9.58 -3.76 7.45
CA SER A 165 -10.25 -4.93 8.03
C SER A 165 -11.17 -4.51 9.17
N ASP A 166 -11.76 -3.30 9.09
CA ASP A 166 -12.98 -3.04 9.82
C ASP A 166 -14.05 -3.87 9.13
N TYR A 167 -14.37 -5.01 9.75
CA TYR A 167 -15.55 -5.78 9.40
C TYR A 167 -16.76 -4.89 9.69
N PHE A 168 -17.20 -4.12 8.69
CA PHE A 168 -18.41 -3.30 8.74
C PHE A 168 -19.70 -4.14 8.79
N GLY A 169 -19.55 -5.47 8.85
CA GLY A 169 -20.64 -6.42 8.78
C GLY A 169 -20.93 -6.79 7.33
N ASP A 170 -21.22 -8.06 7.11
CA ASP A 170 -21.79 -8.57 5.85
C ASP A 170 -23.28 -8.19 5.69
N GLY A 171 -23.81 -7.40 6.62
CA GLY A 171 -25.23 -7.04 6.66
C GLY A 171 -26.18 -8.23 6.96
N SER A 172 -25.67 -9.44 7.21
CA SER A 172 -26.51 -10.63 7.45
C SER A 172 -27.06 -10.69 8.88
N ASN A 173 -26.51 -9.87 9.79
CA ASN A 173 -26.81 -9.91 11.22
C ASN A 173 -28.11 -9.18 11.64
N GLY A 174 -28.86 -8.61 10.70
CA GLY A 174 -30.13 -7.91 10.96
C GLY A 174 -29.99 -6.63 11.80
N SER A 175 -31.12 -5.95 12.05
CA SER A 175 -31.17 -4.78 12.95
C SER A 175 -30.79 -5.20 14.36
N LYS A 176 -29.66 -4.68 14.87
CA LYS A 176 -29.28 -4.87 16.28
C LYS A 176 -29.97 -3.80 17.12
N THR A 177 -30.71 -4.22 18.15
CA THR A 177 -31.25 -3.28 19.13
C THR A 177 -30.21 -3.03 20.24
N ALA A 178 -29.83 -1.77 20.44
CA ALA A 178 -29.03 -1.37 21.58
C ALA A 178 -29.88 -1.45 22.86
N SER A 179 -29.53 -2.37 23.76
CA SER A 179 -30.17 -2.50 25.09
C SER A 179 -29.41 -1.79 26.20
N SER A 180 -28.31 -1.11 25.86
CA SER A 180 -27.44 -0.34 26.74
C SER A 180 -27.08 1.01 26.11
N ALA A 181 -26.93 2.03 26.94
CA ALA A 181 -26.35 3.31 26.52
C ALA A 181 -24.92 3.10 25.98
N ASP A 182 -24.47 4.02 25.13
CA ASP A 182 -23.13 4.03 24.50
C ASP A 182 -22.85 2.86 23.53
N THR A 183 -23.88 2.17 23.05
CA THR A 183 -23.76 1.24 21.92
C THR A 183 -24.07 1.99 20.63
N VAL A 184 -23.07 2.16 19.76
CA VAL A 184 -23.28 2.68 18.40
C VAL A 184 -23.84 1.53 17.56
N VAL A 185 -25.13 1.61 17.24
CA VAL A 185 -25.76 0.79 16.18
C VAL A 185 -25.75 1.68 14.94
N ASN A 186 -24.97 1.30 13.94
CA ASN A 186 -25.02 1.96 12.65
C ASN A 186 -26.25 1.42 11.90
N ASP A 187 -27.28 2.24 11.78
CA ASP A 187 -28.36 1.98 10.84
C ASP A 187 -27.77 2.12 9.43
N TYR A 188 -27.88 1.09 8.60
CA TYR A 188 -27.31 1.10 7.25
C TYR A 188 -28.38 0.74 6.22
N THR A 189 -28.13 1.13 4.98
CA THR A 189 -28.98 0.89 3.81
C THR A 189 -28.10 0.58 2.60
N TYR A 190 -28.69 0.39 1.42
CA TYR A 190 -27.95 0.08 0.19
C TYR A 190 -28.53 0.81 -1.02
N LEU A 191 -27.71 1.03 -2.04
CA LEU A 191 -28.15 1.66 -3.29
C LEU A 191 -29.07 0.71 -4.09
N THR A 192 -30.20 1.25 -4.54
CA THR A 192 -31.17 0.48 -5.37
C THR A 192 -30.95 0.64 -6.87
N GLY A 193 -30.08 1.56 -7.28
CA GLY A 193 -29.65 1.76 -8.67
C GLY A 193 -28.20 2.26 -8.72
N ASP A 194 -27.52 2.01 -9.84
CA ASP A 194 -26.12 2.42 -9.98
C ASP A 194 -26.00 3.95 -9.96
N GLU A 195 -25.06 4.44 -9.16
CA GLU A 195 -24.84 5.86 -8.97
C GLU A 195 -23.48 6.27 -9.54
N ALA A 196 -23.52 7.03 -10.63
CA ALA A 196 -22.32 7.49 -11.30
C ALA A 196 -21.65 8.65 -10.54
N SER A 197 -20.32 8.70 -10.63
CA SER A 197 -19.53 9.87 -10.25
C SER A 197 -20.14 11.16 -10.84
N GLY A 198 -20.15 12.23 -10.05
CA GLY A 198 -20.76 13.51 -10.41
C GLY A 198 -22.23 13.66 -10.02
N LYS A 199 -22.93 12.59 -9.61
CA LYS A 199 -24.31 12.69 -9.12
C LYS A 199 -24.36 13.33 -7.73
N THR A 200 -25.38 14.15 -7.49
CA THR A 200 -25.66 14.76 -6.18
C THR A 200 -26.88 14.16 -5.50
N THR A 201 -27.53 13.17 -6.11
CA THR A 201 -28.67 12.48 -5.53
C THR A 201 -28.44 10.99 -5.70
N ILE A 202 -28.58 10.25 -4.61
CA ILE A 202 -28.49 8.80 -4.56
C ILE A 202 -29.81 8.22 -4.04
N THR A 203 -30.23 7.08 -4.58
CA THR A 203 -31.45 6.40 -4.12
C THR A 203 -31.10 5.15 -3.31
N VAL A 204 -31.50 5.16 -2.04
CA VAL A 204 -31.28 4.04 -1.10
C VAL A 204 -32.55 3.21 -0.89
N ASN A 205 -32.41 1.99 -0.39
CA ASN A 205 -33.56 1.11 -0.13
C ASN A 205 -34.47 1.64 0.98
N ASP A 206 -33.88 2.20 2.01
CA ASP A 206 -34.57 2.81 3.16
C ASP A 206 -33.75 3.98 3.68
N ALA A 207 -34.34 5.18 3.63
CA ALA A 207 -33.72 6.42 4.13
C ALA A 207 -34.33 6.90 5.47
N THR A 208 -35.11 6.07 6.17
CA THR A 208 -35.86 6.50 7.37
C THR A 208 -34.97 6.98 8.50
N ALA A 209 -33.79 6.38 8.69
CA ALA A 209 -32.82 6.74 9.72
C ALA A 209 -32.00 8.00 9.42
N PHE A 210 -31.98 8.46 8.17
CA PHE A 210 -31.14 9.57 7.72
C PHE A 210 -31.86 10.92 7.73
N SER A 211 -31.12 12.00 7.96
CA SER A 211 -31.62 13.38 8.01
C SER A 211 -30.68 14.36 7.30
N ALA A 212 -31.22 15.52 6.93
CA ALA A 212 -30.39 16.61 6.42
C ALA A 212 -29.38 17.06 7.48
N GLY A 213 -28.12 17.20 7.08
CA GLY A 213 -26.98 17.51 7.94
C GLY A 213 -26.18 16.30 8.42
N ASP A 214 -26.68 15.08 8.23
CA ASP A 214 -25.93 13.87 8.60
C ASP A 214 -24.73 13.68 7.67
N GLU A 215 -23.59 13.31 8.26
CA GLU A 215 -22.44 12.78 7.52
C GLU A 215 -22.63 11.27 7.37
N ILE A 216 -22.54 10.78 6.14
CA ILE A 216 -22.71 9.38 5.76
C ILE A 216 -21.44 8.84 5.15
N LEU A 217 -21.21 7.55 5.35
CA LEU A 217 -20.19 6.77 4.66
C LEU A 217 -20.85 5.97 3.53
N ILE A 218 -20.41 6.21 2.30
CA ILE A 218 -20.80 5.43 1.13
C ILE A 218 -19.65 4.49 0.82
N ILE A 219 -19.90 3.18 0.83
CA ILE A 219 -18.86 2.17 0.70
C ILE A 219 -19.27 1.05 -0.24
N GLN A 220 -18.48 0.85 -1.28
CA GLN A 220 -18.55 -0.30 -2.17
C GLN A 220 -17.78 -1.45 -1.54
N ILE A 221 -18.46 -2.53 -1.18
CA ILE A 221 -17.77 -3.77 -0.82
C ILE A 221 -17.19 -4.37 -2.12
N GLN A 222 -16.03 -5.02 -2.03
CA GLN A 222 -15.38 -5.77 -3.10
C GLN A 222 -15.02 -7.15 -2.57
N ASP A 223 -15.14 -8.20 -3.37
CA ASP A 223 -14.66 -9.52 -2.96
C ASP A 223 -14.44 -10.43 -4.15
N GLY A 224 -13.28 -11.08 -4.17
CA GLY A 224 -13.00 -12.23 -5.02
C GLY A 224 -13.04 -13.58 -4.29
N THR A 225 -13.25 -13.64 -2.96
CA THR A 225 -12.96 -14.82 -2.13
C THR A 225 -13.93 -15.15 -0.97
N GLY A 226 -14.99 -14.38 -0.73
CA GLY A 226 -16.10 -14.70 0.19
C GLY A 226 -16.08 -14.00 1.56
N ASN A 227 -15.19 -13.05 1.82
CA ASN A 227 -15.07 -12.33 3.09
C ASN A 227 -15.34 -10.81 3.03
N GLY A 228 -15.73 -10.26 1.88
CA GLY A 228 -16.14 -8.85 1.71
C GLY A 228 -15.11 -7.84 2.20
N GLU A 229 -14.15 -7.45 1.34
CA GLU A 229 -13.21 -6.37 1.61
C GLU A 229 -13.86 -5.00 1.35
N ALA A 230 -13.54 -4.01 2.19
CA ALA A 230 -13.90 -2.63 1.95
C ALA A 230 -13.19 -2.13 0.67
N GLY A 231 -13.96 -1.87 -0.39
CA GLY A 231 -13.46 -1.32 -1.64
C GLY A 231 -13.49 0.21 -1.64
N THR A 232 -13.93 0.78 -2.75
CA THR A 232 -14.08 2.23 -2.91
C THR A 232 -15.03 2.80 -1.86
N TYR A 233 -14.66 3.90 -1.21
CA TYR A 233 -15.53 4.58 -0.25
C TYR A 233 -15.34 6.09 -0.29
N GLU A 234 -16.36 6.83 0.17
CA GLU A 234 -16.27 8.26 0.41
C GLU A 234 -17.24 8.71 1.52
N PHE A 235 -16.93 9.84 2.15
CA PHE A 235 -17.84 10.51 3.07
C PHE A 235 -18.61 11.59 2.33
N ALA A 236 -19.91 11.70 2.60
CA ALA A 236 -20.77 12.74 2.06
C ALA A 236 -21.65 13.34 3.16
N THR A 237 -22.13 14.56 2.96
CA THR A 237 -23.14 15.17 3.85
C THR A 237 -24.47 15.26 3.12
N ILE A 238 -25.54 14.90 3.81
CA ILE A 238 -26.90 14.99 3.27
C ILE A 238 -27.36 16.46 3.31
N ASP A 239 -27.62 17.05 2.15
CA ASP A 239 -28.23 18.38 2.02
C ASP A 239 -29.74 18.30 2.28
N SER A 240 -30.42 17.32 1.67
CA SER A 240 -31.86 17.11 1.86
C SER A 240 -32.28 15.66 1.57
N LYS A 241 -33.44 15.26 2.10
CA LYS A 241 -34.03 13.94 1.90
C LYS A 241 -35.45 14.07 1.31
N SER A 242 -35.75 13.27 0.30
CA SER A 242 -37.11 13.11 -0.23
C SER A 242 -37.41 11.63 -0.39
N GLU A 243 -38.32 11.09 0.43
CA GLU A 243 -38.57 9.66 0.50
C GLU A 243 -37.26 8.89 0.77
N ASN A 244 -36.82 8.11 -0.22
CA ASN A 244 -35.60 7.30 -0.21
C ASN A 244 -34.44 7.92 -1.01
N ASP A 245 -34.62 9.13 -1.54
CA ASP A 245 -33.57 9.86 -2.21
C ASP A 245 -32.83 10.76 -1.20
N LEU A 246 -31.51 10.60 -1.15
CA LEU A 246 -30.60 11.45 -0.40
C LEU A 246 -29.91 12.40 -1.37
N THR A 247 -30.14 13.70 -1.21
CA THR A 247 -29.41 14.75 -1.93
C THR A 247 -28.20 15.15 -1.12
N LEU A 248 -27.03 15.12 -1.74
CA LEU A 248 -25.73 15.37 -1.13
C LEU A 248 -25.28 16.81 -1.35
N THR A 249 -24.54 17.37 -0.40
CA THR A 249 -23.96 18.73 -0.49
C THR A 249 -22.84 18.82 -1.52
N SER A 250 -22.29 17.70 -1.96
CA SER A 250 -21.24 17.60 -2.97
C SER A 250 -21.49 16.39 -3.86
N PRO A 251 -21.10 16.45 -5.14
CA PRO A 251 -21.28 15.32 -6.04
C PRO A 251 -20.38 14.15 -5.62
N LEU A 252 -20.83 12.92 -5.91
CA LEU A 252 -20.05 11.70 -5.73
C LEU A 252 -18.71 11.81 -6.46
N GLU A 253 -17.62 11.46 -5.78
CA GLU A 253 -16.30 11.37 -6.40
C GLU A 253 -16.20 10.12 -7.27
N TYR A 254 -16.74 8.99 -6.78
CA TYR A 254 -16.63 7.69 -7.43
C TYR A 254 -17.96 7.17 -8.01
N PHE A 255 -17.86 6.12 -8.82
CA PHE A 255 -19.00 5.34 -9.29
C PHE A 255 -19.30 4.21 -8.29
N TYR A 256 -20.57 4.00 -7.96
CA TYR A 256 -21.04 2.98 -7.04
C TYR A 256 -22.06 2.06 -7.72
N TYR A 257 -21.88 0.75 -7.53
CA TYR A 257 -22.79 -0.25 -8.08
C TYR A 257 -23.91 -0.58 -7.09
N SER A 258 -25.11 -0.72 -7.64
CA SER A 258 -26.25 -1.27 -6.93
C SER A 258 -26.28 -2.79 -7.04
N GLY A 259 -26.99 -3.43 -6.14
CA GLY A 259 -27.23 -4.86 -6.22
C GLY A 259 -28.26 -5.34 -5.21
N VAL A 260 -28.57 -6.63 -5.28
CA VAL A 260 -29.44 -7.25 -4.30
C VAL A 260 -28.61 -7.55 -3.06
N PHE A 261 -29.00 -6.95 -1.96
CA PHE A 261 -28.41 -7.19 -0.64
C PHE A 261 -28.45 -8.69 -0.26
N ASN A 262 -27.38 -9.20 0.36
CA ASN A 262 -27.18 -10.63 0.68
C ASN A 262 -27.16 -11.59 -0.55
N ALA A 263 -26.91 -11.08 -1.75
CA ALA A 263 -26.53 -11.93 -2.88
C ALA A 263 -25.06 -12.35 -2.75
N PRO A 264 -24.62 -13.45 -3.39
CA PRO A 264 -23.21 -13.84 -3.41
C PRO A 264 -22.27 -12.81 -4.06
N SER A 265 -22.82 -11.76 -4.68
CA SER A 265 -22.03 -10.68 -5.27
C SER A 265 -21.63 -9.69 -4.18
N SER A 266 -20.33 -9.53 -4.03
CA SER A 266 -19.70 -8.56 -3.14
C SER A 266 -19.77 -7.12 -3.64
N GLU A 267 -20.25 -6.89 -4.86
CA GLU A 267 -20.29 -5.59 -5.52
C GLU A 267 -21.47 -4.70 -5.06
N VAL A 268 -22.04 -4.90 -3.88
CA VAL A 268 -23.14 -4.05 -3.37
C VAL A 268 -22.61 -2.85 -2.57
N THR A 269 -23.05 -1.65 -2.94
CA THR A 269 -22.77 -0.43 -2.17
C THR A 269 -23.66 -0.31 -0.95
N GLN A 270 -23.03 -0.13 0.21
CA GLN A 270 -23.69 0.18 1.48
C GLN A 270 -23.59 1.68 1.77
N VAL A 271 -24.61 2.21 2.44
CA VAL A 271 -24.64 3.60 2.94
C VAL A 271 -24.92 3.53 4.43
N VAL A 272 -24.05 4.14 5.22
CA VAL A 272 -24.03 4.11 6.69
C VAL A 272 -24.07 5.52 7.25
#